data_AF-A0A4V1J131-F1
#
_entry.id   AF-A0A4V1J131-F1
#
_cell.length_a   1.000
_cell.length_b   1.000
_cell.length_c   1.000
_cell.angle_alpha   90.00
_cell.angle_beta   90.00
_cell.angle_gamma   90.00
#
_symmetry.space_group_name_H-M   'P 1'
#
loop_
_entity.id
_entity.type
_entity.pdbx_description
1 polymer ?
#
loop_
_entity_poly.entity_id
_entity_poly.type
_entity_poly.pdbx_seq_one_letter_code
_entity_poly.pdbx_strand_id
1 'polypeptide(L)'
;MRAKIAHPPSLERVAHCVEKMGQPLCLLKMSSDAWQYIVIADTDSGVQVWAKLPTQAFLADYQISSMNRNEIYLELNPENLYRAIRSTKGSLECGIRLHKPQDASPVL
;
A
#
# COMPACT_ATOMS: atom_id res chain seq x y z
N MET A 1 8.45 1.82 7.95
CA MET A 1 7.05 2.29 8.11
C MET A 1 6.30 1.33 9.02
N ARG A 2 5.50 1.86 9.95
CA ARG A 2 4.54 1.09 10.76
C ARG A 2 3.26 1.91 10.99
N ALA A 3 2.13 1.24 11.11
CA ALA A 3 0.85 1.88 11.40
C ALA A 3 -0.16 0.88 11.96
N LYS A 4 -1.18 1.37 12.67
CA LYS A 4 -2.42 0.64 12.93
C LYS A 4 -3.42 0.92 11.82
N ILE A 5 -4.23 -0.07 11.46
CA ILE A 5 -5.32 0.10 10.50
C ILE A 5 -6.56 0.55 11.28
N ALA A 6 -6.93 1.83 11.15
CA ALA A 6 -8.05 2.43 11.86
C ALA A 6 -9.40 2.09 11.21
N HIS A 7 -9.43 2.03 9.87
CA HIS A 7 -10.64 1.71 9.11
C HIS A 7 -10.39 0.60 8.08
N PRO A 8 -10.31 -0.68 8.51
CA PRO A 8 -10.05 -1.81 7.61
C PRO A 8 -11.00 -1.90 6.40
N PRO A 9 -12.33 -1.69 6.54
CA PRO A 9 -13.24 -1.77 5.38
C PRO A 9 -12.95 -0.74 4.29
N SER A 10 -12.52 0.48 4.66
CA SER A 10 -12.18 1.52 3.69
C SER A 10 -10.93 1.16 2.91
N LEU A 11 -9.90 0.68 3.60
CA LEU A 11 -8.66 0.24 2.98
C LEU A 11 -8.87 -1.01 2.11
N GLU A 12 -9.72 -1.94 2.54
CA GLU A 12 -10.08 -3.15 1.79
C GLU A 12 -10.75 -2.82 0.46
N ARG A 13 -11.74 -1.91 0.46
CA ARG A 13 -12.41 -1.47 -0.77
C ARG A 13 -11.44 -0.85 -1.77
N VAL A 14 -10.53 0.00 -1.29
CA VAL A 14 -9.52 0.64 -2.15
C VAL A 14 -8.57 -0.41 -2.74
N ALA A 15 -8.06 -1.32 -1.91
CA ALA A 15 -7.19 -2.40 -2.38
C ALA A 15 -7.91 -3.31 -3.39
N HIS A 16 -9.19 -3.61 -3.17
CA HIS A 16 -10.02 -4.37 -4.09
C HIS A 16 -10.22 -3.64 -5.43
N CYS A 17 -10.48 -2.32 -5.41
CA CYS A 17 -10.57 -1.52 -6.64
C CYS A 17 -9.27 -1.57 -7.44
N VAL A 18 -8.11 -1.44 -6.78
CA VAL A 18 -6.79 -1.52 -7.43
C VAL A 18 -6.53 -2.93 -7.98
N GLU A 19 -6.89 -3.98 -7.24
CA GLU A 19 -6.78 -5.37 -7.71
C GLU A 19 -7.61 -5.63 -8.97
N LYS A 20 -8.83 -5.10 -9.02
CA LYS A 20 -9.73 -5.25 -10.18
C LYS A 20 -9.25 -4.53 -11.44
N MET A 21 -8.20 -3.70 -11.35
CA MET A 21 -7.55 -3.10 -12.54
C MET A 21 -6.77 -4.13 -13.37
N GLY A 22 -6.49 -5.32 -12.81
CA GLY A 22 -5.90 -6.44 -13.54
C GLY A 22 -4.42 -6.30 -13.89
N GLN A 23 -3.73 -5.27 -13.38
CA GLN A 23 -2.28 -5.16 -13.55
C GLN A 23 -1.54 -6.08 -12.56
N PRO A 24 -0.48 -6.78 -13.00
CA PRO A 24 0.24 -7.73 -12.15
C PRO A 24 0.96 -7.05 -10.98
N LEU A 25 1.39 -5.80 -11.18
CA LEU A 25 2.12 -5.01 -10.21
C LEU A 25 1.54 -3.59 -10.15
N CYS A 26 1.60 -2.99 -8.97
CA CYS A 26 1.37 -1.57 -8.79
C CYS A 26 2.45 -0.97 -7.91
N LEU A 27 2.68 0.32 -8.08
CA LEU A 27 3.59 1.08 -7.25
C LEU A 27 2.80 1.77 -6.14
N LEU A 28 3.10 1.42 -4.90
CA LEU A 28 2.60 2.07 -3.70
C LEU A 28 3.65 3.05 -3.20
N LYS A 29 3.39 4.35 -3.39
CA LYS A 29 4.16 5.42 -2.76
C LYS A 29 3.55 5.73 -1.40
N MET A 30 4.39 5.75 -0.37
CA MET A 30 4.01 6.11 1.00
C MET A 30 4.80 7.33 1.44
N SER A 31 4.09 8.29 2.02
CA SER A 31 4.62 9.51 2.63
C SER A 31 3.94 9.72 3.99
N SER A 32 4.38 10.72 4.77
CA SER A 32 3.73 11.07 6.05
C SER A 32 2.22 11.30 5.91
N ASP A 33 1.82 11.93 4.81
CA ASP A 33 0.47 12.50 4.68
C ASP A 33 -0.46 11.63 3.84
N ALA A 34 0.10 10.84 2.91
CA ALA A 34 -0.69 10.05 1.97
C ALA A 34 -0.03 8.76 1.53
N TRP A 35 -0.87 7.77 1.23
CA TRP A 35 -0.53 6.65 0.35
C TRP A 35 -1.02 6.94 -1.05
N GLN A 36 -0.23 6.58 -2.06
CA GLN A 36 -0.54 6.77 -3.46
C GLN A 36 -0.38 5.45 -4.19
N TYR A 37 -1.48 4.94 -4.75
CA TYR A 37 -1.44 3.83 -5.70
C TYR A 37 -1.21 4.38 -7.10
N ILE A 38 -0.24 3.80 -7.78
CA ILE A 38 0.13 4.13 -9.15
C ILE A 38 0.06 2.83 -9.93
N VAL A 39 -0.90 2.76 -10.84
CA VAL A 39 -1.10 1.64 -11.75
C VAL A 39 -0.87 2.15 -13.16
N ILE A 40 0.14 1.60 -13.82
CA ILE A 40 0.49 1.93 -15.20
C ILE A 40 0.25 0.66 -16.00
N ALA A 41 -0.57 0.76 -17.05
CA ALA A 41 -0.76 -0.35 -17.97
C ALA A 41 0.39 -0.38 -18.98
N ASP A 42 0.84 -1.58 -19.34
CA ASP A 42 1.95 -1.81 -20.28
C ASP A 42 1.60 -1.48 -21.75
N THR A 43 0.36 -1.09 -22.03
CA THR A 43 -0.12 -0.77 -23.38
C THR A 43 -0.44 0.71 -23.53
N ASP A 44 -0.15 1.27 -24.70
CA ASP A 44 -0.44 2.68 -25.06
C ASP A 44 -1.94 3.03 -24.99
N SER A 45 -2.81 2.02 -24.97
CA SER A 45 -4.27 2.15 -24.85
C SER A 45 -4.83 1.77 -23.47
N GLY A 46 -3.97 1.48 -22.49
CA GLY A 46 -4.37 0.99 -21.18
C GLY A 46 -4.77 2.10 -20.20
N VAL A 47 -5.62 1.74 -19.22
CA VAL A 47 -6.05 2.67 -18.17
C VAL A 47 -4.93 2.85 -17.16
N GLN A 48 -4.57 4.11 -16.90
CA GLN A 48 -3.64 4.48 -15.84
C GLN A 48 -4.40 5.05 -14.63
N VAL A 49 -4.00 4.66 -13.43
CA VAL A 49 -4.64 5.10 -12.19
C VAL A 49 -3.62 5.75 -11.28
N TRP A 50 -3.94 6.96 -10.85
CA TRP A 50 -3.31 7.63 -9.72
C TRP A 50 -4.35 7.88 -8.63
N ALA A 51 -4.28 7.12 -7.54
CA ALA A 51 -5.18 7.28 -6.40
C ALA A 51 -4.39 7.74 -5.17
N LYS A 52 -4.69 8.95 -4.67
CA LYS A 52 -4.08 9.50 -3.45
C LYS A 52 -5.05 9.39 -2.28
N LEU A 53 -4.62 8.72 -1.21
CA LEU A 53 -5.40 8.49 -0.01
C LEU A 53 -4.70 9.13 1.19
N PRO A 54 -5.33 10.07 1.90
CA PRO A 54 -4.78 10.61 3.14
C PRO A 54 -4.58 9.51 4.18
N THR A 55 -3.40 9.42 4.80
CA THR A 55 -3.08 8.37 5.79
C THR A 55 -4.08 8.37 6.95
N GLN A 56 -4.50 9.56 7.39
CA GLN A 56 -5.47 9.74 8.47
C GLN A 56 -6.87 9.17 8.16
N ALA A 57 -7.20 8.93 6.88
CA ALA A 57 -8.51 8.38 6.53
C ALA A 57 -8.66 6.88 6.83
N PHE A 58 -7.55 6.16 7.04
CA PHE A 58 -7.58 4.71 7.25
C PHE A 58 -6.50 4.17 8.19
N LEU A 59 -5.53 4.98 8.63
CA LEU A 59 -4.45 4.59 9.54
C LEU A 59 -4.46 5.42 10.81
N ALA A 60 -3.99 4.80 11.89
CA ALA A 60 -3.66 5.44 13.17
C ALA A 60 -2.20 5.12 13.54
N ASP A 61 -1.59 5.95 14.39
CA ASP A 61 -0.19 5.81 14.83
C ASP A 61 0.80 5.64 13.67
N TYR A 62 0.54 6.33 12.55
CA TYR A 62 1.32 6.20 11.33
C TYR A 62 2.72 6.79 11.50
N GLN A 63 3.74 5.96 11.30
CA GLN A 63 5.14 6.37 11.37
C GLN A 63 5.90 5.87 10.13
N ILE A 64 6.52 6.80 9.42
CA ILE A 64 7.38 6.55 8.27
C ILE A 64 8.71 7.28 8.45
N SER A 65 9.80 6.59 8.11
CA SER A 65 11.15 7.11 8.15
C SER A 65 11.90 6.55 6.95
N SER A 66 12.49 7.43 6.14
CA SER A 66 13.27 7.05 4.96
C SER A 66 14.27 8.16 4.65
N MET A 67 15.48 7.79 4.23
CA MET A 67 16.49 8.76 3.77
C MET A 67 16.05 9.51 2.50
N ASN A 68 15.08 8.96 1.77
CA ASN A 68 14.49 9.61 0.59
C ASN A 68 13.32 10.51 0.99
N ARG A 69 13.57 11.60 1.71
CA ARG A 69 12.55 12.59 2.12
C ARG A 69 11.33 11.98 2.84
N ASN A 70 11.53 10.94 3.64
CA ASN A 70 10.46 10.15 4.27
C ASN A 70 9.43 9.56 3.30
N GLU A 71 9.81 9.39 2.04
CA GLU A 71 9.05 8.67 1.03
C GLU A 71 9.60 7.25 0.86
N ILE A 72 8.68 6.30 0.69
CA ILE A 72 8.99 4.91 0.37
C ILE A 72 8.15 4.52 -0.84
N TYR A 73 8.81 3.95 -1.85
CA TYR A 73 8.18 3.43 -3.06
C TYR A 73 8.31 1.91 -3.02
N LEU A 74 7.18 1.20 -3.14
CA LEU A 74 7.14 -0.25 -3.16
C LEU A 74 6.37 -0.73 -4.35
N GLU A 75 6.99 -1.59 -5.13
CA GLU A 75 6.29 -2.38 -6.13
C GLU A 75 5.69 -3.61 -5.43
N LEU A 76 4.40 -3.86 -5.65
CA LEU A 76 3.70 -4.99 -5.04
C LEU A 76 2.61 -5.53 -5.97
N ASN A 77 2.22 -6.79 -5.72
CA ASN A 77 1.06 -7.39 -6.36
C ASN A 77 -0.22 -6.93 -5.62
N PRO A 78 -1.17 -6.26 -6.30
CA PRO A 78 -2.40 -5.77 -5.69
C PRO A 78 -3.28 -6.87 -5.05
N GLU A 79 -3.33 -8.06 -5.64
CA GLU A 79 -4.12 -9.19 -5.14
C GLU A 79 -3.61 -9.64 -3.77
N ASN A 80 -2.29 -9.74 -3.60
CA ASN A 80 -1.70 -10.13 -2.33
C ASN A 80 -2.03 -9.12 -1.22
N LEU A 81 -1.97 -7.81 -1.53
CA LEU A 81 -2.33 -6.77 -0.59
C LEU A 81 -3.82 -6.82 -0.24
N TYR A 82 -4.70 -6.94 -1.24
CA TYR A 82 -6.14 -7.08 -1.02
C TYR A 82 -6.47 -8.30 -0.15
N ARG A 83 -5.88 -9.47 -0.44
CA ARG A 83 -6.08 -10.68 0.36
C ARG A 83 -5.59 -10.52 1.80
N ALA A 84 -4.45 -9.88 2.00
CA ALA A 84 -3.91 -9.60 3.32
C ALA A 84 -4.78 -8.62 4.13
N ILE A 85 -5.36 -7.59 3.49
CA ILE A 85 -6.29 -6.69 4.17
C ILE A 85 -7.62 -7.41 4.44
N ARG A 86 -8.15 -8.19 3.48
CA ARG A 86 -9.40 -8.91 3.65
C ARG A 86 -9.36 -9.92 4.80
N SER A 87 -8.21 -10.54 5.07
CA SER A 87 -8.05 -11.48 6.18
C SER A 87 -8.16 -10.82 7.56
N THR A 88 -8.10 -9.48 7.63
CA THR A 88 -8.30 -8.71 8.88
C THR A 88 -9.76 -8.60 9.31
N LYS A 89 -10.71 -9.04 8.47
CA LYS A 89 -12.15 -8.92 8.74
C LYS A 89 -12.52 -9.61 10.05
N GLY A 90 -13.12 -8.85 10.97
CA GLY A 90 -13.53 -9.35 12.28
C GLY A 90 -12.44 -9.29 13.35
N SER A 91 -11.22 -8.83 13.01
CA SER A 91 -10.18 -8.57 14.02
C SER A 91 -10.51 -7.33 14.85
N LEU A 92 -10.11 -7.37 16.13
CA LEU A 92 -10.22 -6.23 17.05
C LEU A 92 -9.17 -5.16 16.77
N GLU A 93 -7.95 -5.58 16.38
CA GLU A 93 -6.84 -4.69 16.09
C GLU A 93 -6.00 -5.26 14.94
N CYS A 94 -5.55 -4.40 14.03
CA CYS A 94 -4.69 -4.77 12.92
C CYS A 94 -3.63 -3.69 12.70
N GLY A 95 -2.44 -4.12 12.29
CA GLY A 95 -1.33 -3.23 11.98
C GLY A 95 -0.60 -3.66 10.73
N ILE A 96 0.03 -2.69 10.07
CA ILE A 96 0.90 -2.91 8.92
C ILE A 96 2.30 -2.41 9.24
N ARG A 97 3.32 -3.14 8.77
CA ARG A 97 4.72 -2.79 8.97
C ARG A 97 5.56 -3.25 7.79
N LEU A 98 6.51 -2.40 7.40
CA LEU A 98 7.61 -2.81 6.53
C LEU A 98 8.75 -3.37 7.38
N HIS A 99 9.20 -4.58 7.04
CA HIS A 99 10.41 -5.16 7.60
C HIS A 99 11.44 -5.39 6.49
N LYS A 100 12.72 -5.24 6.80
CA LYS A 100 13.80 -5.70 5.92
C LYS A 100 13.83 -7.24 6.00
N PRO A 101 13.88 -7.98 4.89
CA PRO A 101 14.15 -9.41 4.94
C PRO A 101 15.50 -9.66 5.60
N GLN A 102 15.59 -10.62 6.52
CA GLN A 102 16.83 -10.87 7.29
C GLN A 102 18.01 -11.31 6.42
N ASP A 103 17.75 -11.97 5.28
CA ASP A 103 18.75 -12.45 4.32
C ASP A 103 18.90 -11.58 3.05
N ALA A 104 18.24 -10.42 2.98
CA ALA A 104 18.40 -9.53 1.83
C ALA A 104 19.66 -8.67 1.99
N SER A 105 20.71 -9.02 1.24
CA SER A 105 21.83 -8.13 0.94
C SER A 105 21.28 -6.76 0.52
N PRO A 106 21.86 -5.63 1.00
CA PRO A 106 21.46 -4.33 0.52
C PRO A 106 21.64 -4.30 -1.00
N VAL A 107 20.56 -4.03 -1.73
CA VAL A 107 20.64 -3.77 -3.16
C VAL A 107 21.25 -2.37 -3.27
N LEU A 108 22.51 -2.33 -3.68
CA LEU A 108 23.29 -1.11 -3.92
C LEU A 108 22.83 -0.42 -5.21
#